data_AF-A0A919SIZ1-F1
#
_entry.id   AF-A0A919SIZ1-F1
#
_cell.length_a   1.000
_cell.length_b   1.000
_cell.length_c   1.000
_cell.angle_alpha   90.00
_cell.angle_beta   90.00
_cell.angle_gamma   90.00
#
_symmetry.space_group_name_H-M   'P 1'
#
loop_
_entity.id
_entity.type
_entity.pdbx_description
1 polymer ?
#
loop_
_entity_poly.entity_id
_entity_poly.type
_entity_poly.pdbx_seq_one_letter_code
_entity_poly.pdbx_strand_id
1 'polypeptide(L)'
;MHTREIPEHILDQLLIGVVFHEAELTLEHSEPGTAAVLSDSFGSVFAWLWRENPAKATVLMADFLAELRFYHHNANRGLGLEEVLRGLPACLRGVSADEARAIHEQLRNDVPQYVSLNESA
;
A
#
# COMPACT_ATOMS: atom_id res chain seq x y z
N MET A 1 21.22 23.96 -5.28
CA MET A 1 20.67 22.60 -5.38
C MET A 1 19.61 22.64 -6.46
N HIS A 2 19.77 21.90 -7.57
CA HIS A 2 18.77 21.87 -8.63
C HIS A 2 17.87 20.66 -8.41
N THR A 3 16.63 20.91 -7.98
CA THR A 3 15.59 19.89 -7.93
C THR A 3 15.19 19.54 -9.36
N ARG A 4 15.04 18.26 -9.68
CA ARG A 4 14.47 17.80 -10.95
C ARG A 4 13.21 17.01 -10.67
N GLU A 5 12.20 17.26 -11.48
CA GLU A 5 10.99 16.45 -11.48
C GLU A 5 11.31 15.04 -11.98
N ILE A 6 10.72 14.04 -11.31
CA ILE A 6 10.81 12.64 -11.74
C ILE A 6 9.74 12.45 -12.82
N PRO A 7 10.10 12.00 -14.04
CA PRO A 7 9.11 11.66 -15.05
C PRO A 7 8.16 10.58 -14.56
N GLU A 8 6.87 10.67 -14.92
CA GLU A 8 5.83 9.77 -14.38
C GLU A 8 6.16 8.28 -14.56
N HIS A 9 6.58 7.88 -15.76
CA HIS A 9 6.95 6.48 -16.03
C HIS A 9 8.12 5.99 -15.17
N ILE A 10 9.04 6.87 -14.75
CA ILE A 10 10.13 6.50 -13.82
C ILE A 10 9.57 6.35 -12.42
N LEU A 11 8.69 7.26 -12.00
CA LEU A 11 8.00 7.13 -10.72
C LEU A 11 7.25 5.80 -10.62
N ASP A 12 6.52 5.42 -11.67
CA ASP A 12 5.77 4.15 -11.69
C ASP A 12 6.70 2.94 -11.50
N GLN A 13 7.88 2.93 -12.14
CA GLN A 13 8.88 1.87 -11.95
C GLN A 13 9.44 1.85 -10.52
N LEU A 14 9.65 3.01 -9.90
CA LEU A 14 10.09 3.09 -8.52
C LEU A 14 9.02 2.56 -7.56
N LEU A 15 7.74 2.87 -7.81
CA LEU A 15 6.62 2.41 -6.99
C LEU A 15 6.44 0.89 -7.07
N ILE A 16 6.64 0.27 -8.23
CA ILE A 16 6.67 -1.20 -8.35
C ILE A 16 7.72 -1.80 -7.43
N GLY A 17 8.94 -1.23 -7.40
CA GLY A 17 10.00 -1.70 -6.51
C GLY A 17 9.66 -1.55 -5.03
N VAL A 18 9.02 -0.44 -4.66
CA VAL A 18 8.52 -0.22 -3.29
C VAL A 18 7.47 -1.27 -2.91
N VAL A 19 6.49 -1.52 -3.78
CA VAL A 19 5.44 -2.52 -3.55
C VAL A 19 6.03 -3.91 -3.39
N PHE A 20 6.92 -4.33 -4.28
CA PHE A 20 7.52 -5.66 -4.23
C PHE A 20 8.33 -5.88 -2.94
N HIS A 21 9.17 -4.91 -2.57
CA HIS A 21 9.97 -4.98 -1.36
C HIS A 21 9.10 -4.99 -0.09
N GLU A 22 8.07 -4.14 -0.05
CA GLU A 22 7.16 -4.10 1.09
C GLU A 22 6.37 -5.41 1.22
N ALA A 23 5.90 -5.99 0.10
CA ALA A 23 5.20 -7.26 0.12
C ALA A 23 6.06 -8.40 0.68
N GLU A 24 7.34 -8.46 0.30
CA GLU A 24 8.30 -9.42 0.84
C GLU A 24 8.42 -9.28 2.37
N LEU A 25 8.67 -8.08 2.87
CA LEU A 25 8.79 -7.81 4.31
C LEU A 25 7.51 -8.11 5.08
N THR A 26 6.36 -7.68 4.57
CA THR A 26 5.07 -7.91 5.22
C THR A 26 4.74 -9.40 5.28
N LEU A 27 5.01 -10.17 4.22
CA LEU A 27 4.77 -11.61 4.19
C LEU A 27 5.67 -12.39 5.16
N GLU A 28 6.90 -11.93 5.38
CA GLU A 28 7.82 -12.54 6.35
C GLU A 28 7.43 -12.30 7.81
N HIS A 29 6.80 -11.15 8.11
CA HIS A 29 6.62 -10.67 9.49
C HIS A 29 5.16 -10.55 9.95
N SER A 30 4.19 -10.81 9.08
CA SER A 30 2.77 -10.67 9.40
C SER A 30 2.04 -12.00 9.44
N GLU A 31 1.12 -12.13 10.38
CA GLU A 31 0.23 -13.28 10.50
C GLU A 31 -1.22 -12.92 10.15
N PRO A 32 -1.96 -13.81 9.46
CA PRO A 32 -3.38 -13.60 9.19
C PRO A 32 -4.18 -13.27 10.46
N GLY A 33 -5.13 -12.33 10.34
CA GLY A 33 -5.96 -11.89 11.46
C GLY A 33 -5.27 -10.88 12.40
N THR A 34 -3.98 -10.60 12.24
CA THR A 34 -3.27 -9.53 12.98
C THR A 34 -3.10 -8.27 12.13
N ALA A 35 -2.68 -7.17 12.75
CA ALA A 35 -2.30 -5.98 11.99
C ALA A 35 -1.04 -6.29 11.17
N ALA A 36 -1.06 -5.98 9.87
CA ALA A 36 0.11 -6.19 9.02
C ALA A 36 1.29 -5.34 9.50
N VAL A 37 2.49 -5.90 9.45
CA VAL A 37 3.73 -5.18 9.72
C VAL A 37 4.12 -4.45 8.45
N LEU A 38 4.12 -3.12 8.53
CA LEU A 38 4.48 -2.22 7.43
C LEU A 38 5.70 -1.37 7.79
N SER A 39 6.56 -1.10 6.82
CA SER A 39 7.78 -0.32 7.01
C SER A 39 7.52 1.19 7.04
N ASP A 40 8.36 1.93 7.77
CA ASP A 40 8.34 3.40 7.77
C ASP A 40 8.59 3.98 6.35
N SER A 41 9.38 3.27 5.54
CA SER A 41 9.69 3.67 4.17
C SER A 41 8.45 3.63 3.28
N PHE A 42 7.68 2.54 3.35
CA PHE A 42 6.40 2.43 2.66
C PHE A 42 5.42 3.50 3.13
N GLY A 43 5.27 3.66 4.44
CA GLY A 43 4.39 4.69 5.02
C GLY A 43 4.75 6.11 4.57
N SER A 44 6.04 6.42 4.42
CA SER A 44 6.53 7.72 3.93
C SER A 44 6.16 7.96 2.45
N VAL A 45 6.37 6.96 1.60
CA VAL A 45 6.00 7.03 0.17
C VAL A 45 4.49 7.13 0.01
N PHE A 46 3.73 6.31 0.75
CA PHE A 46 2.27 6.33 0.73
C PHE A 46 1.73 7.68 1.19
N ALA A 47 2.21 8.23 2.32
CA ALA A 47 1.75 9.52 2.83
C ALA A 47 2.07 10.68 1.88
N TRP A 48 3.22 10.63 1.20
CA TRP A 48 3.57 11.59 0.16
C TRP A 48 2.61 11.48 -1.04
N LEU A 49 2.40 10.27 -1.57
CA LEU A 49 1.45 10.05 -2.66
C LEU A 49 0.04 10.45 -2.29
N TRP A 50 -0.40 10.18 -1.06
CA TRP A 50 -1.73 10.53 -0.60
C TRP A 50 -2.01 12.03 -0.72
N ARG A 51 -1.00 12.86 -0.41
CA ARG A 51 -1.14 14.33 -0.44
C ARG A 51 -1.04 14.91 -1.84
N GLU A 52 -0.19 14.33 -2.69
CA GLU A 52 0.03 14.83 -4.05
C GLU A 52 -0.96 14.26 -5.07
N ASN A 53 -1.30 12.97 -4.94
CA ASN A 53 -2.16 12.22 -5.85
C ASN A 53 -2.83 11.03 -5.12
N PRO A 54 -3.96 11.27 -4.42
CA PRO A 54 -4.69 10.22 -3.70
C PRO A 54 -5.07 9.02 -4.57
N ALA A 55 -5.38 9.24 -5.86
CA ALA A 55 -5.73 8.16 -6.77
C ALA A 55 -4.55 7.20 -6.98
N LYS A 56 -3.32 7.73 -7.18
CA LYS A 56 -2.12 6.91 -7.32
C LYS A 56 -1.75 6.22 -5.99
N ALA A 57 -2.02 6.84 -4.84
CA ALA A 57 -1.87 6.16 -3.54
C ALA A 57 -2.83 4.97 -3.37
N THR A 58 -4.08 5.11 -3.81
CA THR A 58 -5.06 4.00 -3.83
C THR A 58 -4.60 2.87 -4.75
N VAL A 59 -4.09 3.19 -5.95
CA VAL A 59 -3.53 2.19 -6.87
C VAL A 59 -2.33 1.47 -6.24
N LEU A 60 -1.40 2.21 -5.61
CA LEU A 60 -0.27 1.61 -4.90
C LEU A 60 -0.73 0.61 -3.83
N MET A 61 -1.77 0.95 -3.06
CA MET A 61 -2.34 0.06 -2.05
C MET A 61 -2.99 -1.18 -2.67
N ALA A 62 -3.66 -1.03 -3.81
CA ALA A 62 -4.24 -2.15 -4.53
C ALA A 62 -3.16 -3.10 -5.09
N ASP A 63 -2.10 -2.55 -5.69
CA ASP A 63 -0.97 -3.33 -6.19
C ASP A 63 -0.28 -4.07 -5.05
N PHE A 64 -0.04 -3.39 -3.93
CA PHE A 64 0.49 -4.01 -2.71
C PHE A 64 -0.38 -5.16 -2.20
N LEU A 65 -1.69 -4.95 -2.10
CA LEU A 65 -2.62 -6.00 -1.67
C LEU A 65 -2.64 -7.18 -2.67
N ALA A 66 -2.49 -6.92 -3.97
CA ALA A 66 -2.43 -7.95 -4.99
C ALA A 66 -1.14 -8.78 -4.90
N GLU A 67 0.01 -8.14 -4.65
CA GLU A 67 1.27 -8.84 -4.38
C GLU A 67 1.16 -9.74 -3.14
N LEU A 68 0.61 -9.23 -2.03
CA LEU A 68 0.43 -10.01 -0.80
C LEU A 68 -0.45 -11.25 -1.03
N ARG A 69 -1.51 -11.13 -1.84
CA ARG A 69 -2.54 -12.18 -1.95
C ARG A 69 -2.32 -13.14 -3.12
N PHE A 70 -1.68 -12.70 -4.21
CA PHE A 70 -1.71 -13.43 -5.47
C PHE A 70 -0.38 -13.56 -6.21
N TYR A 71 0.40 -12.49 -6.30
CA TYR A 71 1.52 -12.45 -7.26
C TYR A 71 2.88 -12.79 -6.65
N HIS A 72 3.08 -12.52 -5.35
CA HIS A 72 4.33 -12.85 -4.70
C HIS A 72 4.49 -14.38 -4.56
N HIS A 73 5.73 -14.87 -4.63
CA HIS A 73 6.02 -16.32 -4.53
C HIS A 73 5.62 -16.93 -3.17
N ASN A 74 5.58 -16.11 -2.12
CA ASN A 74 5.11 -16.46 -0.79
C ASN A 74 3.70 -15.90 -0.47
N ALA A 75 2.91 -15.56 -1.50
CA ALA A 75 1.60 -14.93 -1.31
C ALA A 75 0.71 -15.68 -0.33
N ASN A 76 0.02 -14.93 0.52
CA ASN A 76 -0.84 -15.44 1.59
C ASN A 76 -2.23 -14.80 1.50
N ARG A 77 -3.22 -15.58 1.07
CA ARG A 77 -4.63 -15.14 0.94
C ARG A 77 -5.27 -14.73 2.27
N GLY A 78 -4.67 -15.10 3.41
CA GLY A 78 -5.10 -14.70 4.74
C GLY A 78 -4.71 -13.26 5.12
N LEU A 79 -3.84 -12.60 4.35
CA LEU A 79 -3.54 -11.17 4.50
C LEU A 79 -4.46 -10.37 3.59
N GLY A 80 -5.52 -9.82 4.18
CA GLY A 80 -6.52 -9.01 3.49
C GLY A 80 -6.31 -7.51 3.67
N LEU A 81 -7.21 -6.75 3.06
CA LEU A 81 -7.21 -5.28 3.16
C LEU A 81 -7.33 -4.82 4.62
N GLU A 82 -8.14 -5.49 5.44
CA GLU A 82 -8.34 -5.07 6.83
C GLU A 82 -7.10 -5.34 7.73
N GLU A 83 -6.31 -6.38 7.47
CA GLU A 83 -5.00 -6.57 8.11
C GLU A 83 -4.06 -5.41 7.78
N VAL A 84 -3.99 -5.04 6.49
CA VAL A 84 -3.16 -3.94 6.00
C VAL A 84 -3.60 -2.60 6.59
N LEU A 85 -4.90 -2.29 6.53
CA LEU A 85 -5.45 -1.06 7.11
C LEU A 85 -5.20 -0.99 8.61
N ARG A 86 -5.28 -2.09 9.36
CA ARG A 86 -4.93 -2.07 10.80
C ARG A 86 -3.46 -1.74 11.06
N GLY A 87 -2.55 -2.12 10.16
CA GLY A 87 -1.12 -1.81 10.25
C GLY A 87 -0.75 -0.40 9.81
N LEU A 88 -1.52 0.16 8.86
CA LEU A 88 -1.21 1.43 8.19
C LEU A 88 -0.94 2.61 9.14
N PRO A 89 -1.74 2.89 10.19
CA PRO A 89 -1.50 4.05 11.05
C PRO A 89 -0.12 4.08 11.71
N ALA A 90 0.49 2.90 11.96
CA ALA A 90 1.80 2.82 12.61
C ALA A 90 2.94 3.34 11.72
N CYS A 91 2.79 3.29 10.40
CA CYS A 91 3.82 3.73 9.44
C CYS A 91 3.58 5.14 8.88
N LEU A 92 2.39 5.73 9.08
CA LEU A 92 2.01 7.07 8.58
C LEU A 92 2.55 8.21 9.45
N ARG A 93 3.88 8.35 9.51
CA ARG A 93 4.52 9.43 10.31
C ARG A 93 4.14 10.81 9.79
N GLY A 94 3.71 11.69 10.69
CA GLY A 94 3.34 13.07 10.37
C GLY A 94 1.98 13.21 9.66
N VAL A 95 1.17 12.16 9.65
CA VAL A 95 -0.25 12.19 9.26
C VAL A 95 -1.09 12.40 10.51
N SER A 96 -2.09 13.28 10.45
CA SER A 96 -2.99 13.53 11.58
C SER A 96 -3.98 12.36 11.77
N ALA A 97 -4.56 12.22 12.97
CA ALA A 97 -5.55 11.16 13.22
C ALA A 97 -6.80 11.27 12.31
N ASP A 98 -7.24 12.49 12.01
CA ASP A 98 -8.36 12.74 11.11
C ASP A 98 -8.00 12.39 9.65
N GLU A 99 -6.79 12.73 9.21
CA GLU A 99 -6.26 12.37 7.89
C GLU A 99 -6.11 10.85 7.76
N ALA A 100 -5.58 10.17 8.78
CA ALA A 100 -5.48 8.71 8.82
C ALA A 100 -6.85 8.02 8.75
N ARG A 101 -7.87 8.57 9.42
CA ARG A 101 -9.25 8.06 9.31
C ARG A 101 -9.82 8.24 7.91
N ALA A 102 -9.58 9.39 7.27
CA ALA A 102 -10.02 9.64 5.89
C ALA A 102 -9.34 8.69 4.90
N ILE A 103 -8.03 8.46 5.06
CA ILE A 103 -7.26 7.45 4.31
C ILE A 103 -7.93 6.08 4.45
N HIS A 104 -8.19 5.62 5.68
CA HIS A 104 -8.81 4.32 5.93
C HIS A 104 -10.16 4.17 5.25
N GLU A 105 -11.03 5.18 5.38
CA GLU A 105 -12.38 5.14 4.82
C GLU A 105 -12.34 5.05 3.29
N GLN A 106 -11.52 5.88 2.65
CA GLN A 106 -11.41 5.88 1.20
C GLN A 106 -10.77 4.59 0.67
N LEU A 107 -9.67 4.12 1.26
CA LEU A 107 -9.02 2.88 0.83
C LEU A 107 -9.97 1.67 0.95
N ARG A 108 -10.77 1.61 2.02
CA ARG A 108 -11.76 0.53 2.19
C ARG A 108 -12.81 0.51 1.08
N ASN A 109 -13.20 1.67 0.56
CA ASN A 109 -14.20 1.79 -0.51
C ASN A 109 -13.60 1.56 -1.90
N ASP A 110 -12.39 2.05 -2.13
CA ASP A 110 -11.83 2.13 -3.48
C ASP A 110 -10.94 0.93 -3.82
N VAL A 111 -10.09 0.46 -2.91
CA VAL A 111 -9.13 -0.63 -3.17
C VAL A 111 -9.80 -1.91 -3.66
N PRO A 112 -10.95 -2.37 -3.11
CA PRO A 112 -11.62 -3.56 -3.61
C PRO A 112 -11.97 -3.49 -5.10
N GLN A 113 -12.25 -2.30 -5.64
CA GLN A 113 -12.64 -2.13 -7.05
C GLN A 113 -11.50 -2.48 -8.01
N TYR A 114 -10.24 -2.37 -7.56
CA TYR A 114 -9.05 -2.72 -8.33
C TYR A 114 -8.69 -4.20 -8.21
N VAL A 115 -8.92 -4.80 -7.04
CA VAL A 115 -8.49 -6.17 -6.73
C VAL A 115 -9.56 -7.21 -7.10
N SER A 116 -10.86 -6.88 -7.01
CA SER A 116 -11.97 -7.76 -7.40
C SER A 116 -11.99 -8.08 -8.89
N LEU A 117 -11.35 -7.27 -9.73
CA LEU A 117 -11.15 -7.58 -11.15
C LEU A 117 -10.30 -8.85 -11.38
N ASN A 118 -9.57 -9.32 -10.36
CA ASN A 118 -8.73 -10.51 -10.42
C ASN A 118 -9.31 -11.76 -9.72
N GLU A 119 -10.51 -11.68 -9.12
CA GLU A 119 -11.17 -12.84 -8.49
C GLU A 119 -12.02 -13.67 -9.49
N SER A 120 -12.11 -13.24 -10.76
CA SER A 120 -12.93 -13.88 -11.82
C SER A 120 -12.13 -14.58 -12.93
N ALA A 121 -10.85 -14.92 -12.69
CA ALA A 121 -10.01 -15.65 -13.64
C ALA A 121 -9.61 -17.04 -13.13
#